data_AF-A0AAV8X220-F1
#
_entry.id   AF-A0AAV8X220-F1
#
_cell.length_a   1.000
_cell.length_b   1.000
_cell.length_c   1.000
_cell.angle_alpha   90.00
_cell.angle_beta   90.00
_cell.angle_gamma   90.00
#
_symmetry.space_group_name_H-M   'P 1'
#
loop_
_entity.id
_entity.type
_entity.pdbx_description
1 polymer ?
#
loop_
_entity_poly.entity_id
_entity_poly.type
_entity_poly.pdbx_seq_one_letter_code
_entity_poly.pdbx_strand_id
1 'polypeptide(L)'
;MNIQKLVILRDVEFPDKPKLKFIDKVPTLPPNVKPPKMQKKLRLMRGPEEIHNFLMHKQYGIMALCGGRIKWGHFEMMRLTIGRKMDADRMFAIWRVDPPWQPLTRQGQGQRMGGGKGAIDQYVTPVKAGRIILELGGKCEFKEVKGFLEDVAMKLPFKAMAVSQEMLTEMKAKEKWEEENNQNPLYHEVPHSE
;
A
#
# COMPACT_ATOMS: atom_id res chain seq x y z
N MET A 1 23.29 -30.56 11.69
CA MET A 1 22.14 -31.03 10.88
C MET A 1 21.15 -29.89 10.77
N ASN A 2 21.01 -29.33 9.58
CA ASN A 2 20.19 -28.15 9.32
C ASN A 2 18.73 -28.63 9.20
N ILE A 3 17.97 -28.49 10.28
CA ILE A 3 16.56 -28.89 10.31
C ILE A 3 15.81 -27.85 9.48
N GLN A 4 15.58 -28.16 8.20
CA GLN A 4 14.62 -27.42 7.38
C GLN A 4 13.26 -27.56 8.07
N LYS A 5 12.79 -26.48 8.71
CA LYS A 5 11.40 -26.37 9.14
C LYS A 5 10.53 -26.53 7.89
N LEU A 6 9.96 -27.71 7.69
CA LEU A 6 8.84 -27.93 6.78
C LEU A 6 7.66 -27.14 7.36
N VAL A 7 7.48 -25.91 6.88
CA VAL A 7 6.28 -25.11 7.19
C VAL A 7 5.11 -25.84 6.55
N ILE A 8 4.29 -26.47 7.37
CA ILE A 8 3.09 -27.19 6.96
C ILE A 8 2.09 -26.14 6.41
N LEU A 9 2.07 -25.92 5.10
CA LEU A 9 1.18 -25.01 4.37
C LEU A 9 -0.26 -25.55 4.25
N ARG A 10 -0.86 -26.08 5.32
CA ARG A 10 -2.09 -26.91 5.17
C ARG A 10 -3.43 -26.20 5.31
N ASP A 11 -3.52 -25.03 5.92
CA ASP A 11 -4.83 -24.34 6.07
C ASP A 11 -4.77 -22.88 5.57
N VAL A 12 -4.56 -22.70 4.26
CA VAL A 12 -4.70 -21.37 3.61
C VAL A 12 -6.03 -21.34 2.89
N GLU A 13 -6.95 -20.49 3.34
CA GLU A 13 -8.22 -20.23 2.66
C GLU A 13 -7.97 -19.39 1.41
N PHE A 14 -8.42 -19.90 0.25
CA PHE A 14 -8.31 -19.20 -1.01
C PHE A 14 -9.58 -18.41 -1.31
N PRO A 15 -9.47 -17.13 -1.72
CA PRO A 15 -10.62 -16.39 -2.21
C PRO A 15 -11.08 -16.94 -3.56
N ASP A 16 -12.38 -16.87 -3.85
CA ASP A 16 -12.97 -17.30 -5.13
C ASP A 16 -12.27 -16.71 -6.36
N LYS A 17 -11.77 -15.47 -6.22
CA LYS A 17 -11.04 -14.75 -7.26
C LYS A 17 -9.61 -14.48 -6.77
N PRO A 18 -8.62 -15.30 -7.17
CA PRO A 18 -7.24 -15.15 -6.70
C PRO A 18 -6.54 -13.92 -7.30
N LYS A 19 -6.97 -13.45 -8.47
CA LYS A 19 -6.36 -12.30 -9.17
C LYS A 19 -6.88 -10.97 -8.63
N LEU A 20 -6.00 -9.98 -8.62
CA LEU A 20 -6.35 -8.59 -8.26
C LEU A 20 -7.50 -8.08 -9.12
N LYS A 21 -8.54 -7.57 -8.46
CA LYS A 21 -9.64 -6.86 -9.13
C LYS A 21 -9.11 -5.65 -9.89
N PHE A 22 -9.74 -5.38 -11.03
CA PHE A 22 -9.56 -4.12 -11.74
C PHE A 22 -10.07 -2.97 -10.87
N ILE A 23 -9.38 -1.84 -10.91
CA ILE A 23 -9.72 -0.63 -10.16
C ILE A 23 -10.11 0.44 -11.16
N ASP A 24 -11.27 1.04 -10.94
CA ASP A 24 -11.75 2.13 -11.79
C ASP A 24 -10.91 3.39 -11.63
N LYS A 25 -10.75 4.13 -12.73
CA LYS A 25 -9.97 5.38 -12.76
C LYS A 25 -10.69 6.52 -12.06
N VAL A 26 -12.02 6.50 -12.07
CA VAL A 26 -12.90 7.54 -11.54
C VAL A 26 -13.87 6.87 -10.59
N PRO A 27 -14.12 7.43 -9.40
CA PRO A 27 -15.11 6.88 -8.48
C PRO A 27 -16.51 6.97 -9.09
N THR A 28 -17.31 5.94 -8.86
CA THR A 28 -18.72 5.92 -9.26
C THR A 28 -19.50 6.92 -8.40
N LEU A 29 -20.10 7.92 -9.03
CA LEU A 29 -20.93 8.92 -8.38
C LEU A 29 -22.38 8.76 -8.84
N PRO A 30 -23.37 9.17 -8.01
CA PRO A 30 -24.76 9.21 -8.43
C PRO A 30 -24.93 10.08 -9.68
N PRO A 31 -25.80 9.71 -10.64
CA PRO A 31 -25.91 10.39 -11.95
C PRO A 31 -26.10 11.90 -11.89
N ASN A 32 -26.73 12.41 -10.84
CA ASN A 32 -27.06 13.83 -10.69
C ASN A 32 -26.09 14.62 -9.79
N VAL A 33 -24.98 14.01 -9.36
CA VAL A 33 -24.01 14.65 -8.48
C VAL A 33 -22.74 14.99 -9.25
N LYS A 34 -22.43 16.29 -9.32
CA LYS A 34 -21.15 16.75 -9.86
C LYS A 34 -20.01 16.32 -8.93
N PRO A 35 -18.88 15.81 -9.46
CA PRO A 35 -17.77 15.39 -8.62
C PRO A 35 -17.24 16.57 -7.77
N PRO A 36 -17.17 16.43 -6.43
CA PRO A 36 -16.77 17.52 -5.57
C PRO A 36 -15.28 17.84 -5.72
N LYS A 37 -14.93 19.14 -5.81
CA LYS A 37 -13.54 19.59 -5.88
C LYS A 37 -12.94 19.72 -4.48
N MET A 38 -11.98 18.88 -4.12
CA MET A 38 -11.38 18.88 -2.77
C MET A 38 -10.06 19.67 -2.68
N GLN A 39 -9.75 20.32 -1.55
CA GLN A 39 -8.39 20.82 -1.29
C GLN A 39 -7.40 19.64 -1.26
N LYS A 40 -6.13 19.86 -1.61
CA LYS A 40 -5.11 18.79 -1.69
C LYS A 40 -4.83 18.05 -0.37
N LYS A 41 -5.30 18.56 0.79
CA LYS A 41 -5.17 17.99 2.15
C LYS A 41 -3.91 17.12 2.35
N LEU A 42 -2.73 17.76 2.41
CA LEU A 42 -1.43 17.06 2.53
C LEU A 42 -1.30 16.21 3.80
N ARG A 43 -2.10 16.50 4.84
CA ARG A 43 -2.21 15.69 6.07
C ARG A 43 -2.49 14.21 5.80
N LEU A 44 -3.20 13.89 4.71
CA LEU A 44 -3.56 12.51 4.36
C LEU A 44 -2.35 11.63 4.01
N MET A 45 -1.17 12.22 3.78
CA MET A 45 0.07 11.52 3.48
C MET A 45 1.12 11.69 4.59
N ARG A 46 0.85 12.56 5.58
CA ARG A 46 1.80 12.90 6.64
C ARG A 46 1.57 11.98 7.84
N GLY A 47 2.67 11.56 8.46
CA GLY A 47 2.66 10.74 9.66
C GLY A 47 2.59 9.23 9.37
N PRO A 48 2.58 8.41 10.43
CA PRO A 48 2.44 6.97 10.32
C PRO A 48 0.98 6.55 10.02
N GLU A 49 0.83 5.36 9.45
CA GLU A 49 -0.44 4.66 9.31
C GLU A 49 -0.72 3.85 10.59
N GLU A 50 -1.82 4.17 11.26
CA GLU A 50 -2.22 3.47 12.48
C GLU A 50 -3.06 2.21 12.21
N ILE A 51 -3.94 2.26 11.20
CA ILE A 51 -5.00 1.26 11.04
C ILE A 51 -4.60 0.12 10.09
N HIS A 52 -3.94 0.41 8.98
CA HIS A 52 -3.68 -0.57 7.91
C HIS A 52 -2.19 -0.92 7.78
N ASN A 53 -1.56 -1.20 8.92
CA ASN A 53 -0.14 -1.49 9.06
C ASN A 53 0.18 -2.98 9.33
N PHE A 54 -0.82 -3.87 9.27
CA PHE A 54 -0.68 -5.30 9.54
C PHE A 54 -1.24 -6.15 8.40
N LEU A 55 -0.68 -7.35 8.21
CA LEU A 55 -1.13 -8.31 7.20
C LEU A 55 -2.34 -9.08 7.71
N MET A 56 -3.47 -9.03 6.99
CA MET A 56 -4.70 -9.77 7.31
C MET A 56 -4.50 -11.27 7.15
N HIS A 57 -3.88 -11.69 6.04
CA HIS A 57 -3.60 -13.10 5.74
C HIS A 57 -2.30 -13.60 6.37
N LYS A 58 -1.57 -12.75 7.12
CA LYS A 58 -0.34 -13.09 7.85
C LYS A 58 0.74 -13.79 7.01
N GLN A 59 0.83 -13.47 5.71
CA GLN A 59 1.81 -14.06 4.80
C GLN A 59 2.75 -12.98 4.25
N TYR A 60 2.41 -12.37 3.11
CA TYR A 60 3.30 -11.46 2.39
C TYR A 60 2.56 -10.21 1.91
N GLY A 61 3.30 -9.13 1.68
CA GLY A 61 2.74 -7.91 1.12
C GLY A 61 3.77 -6.84 0.79
N ILE A 62 3.27 -5.67 0.37
CA ILE A 62 4.07 -4.49 0.10
C ILE A 62 3.71 -3.41 1.10
N MET A 63 4.69 -2.95 1.88
CA MET A 63 4.54 -1.87 2.84
C MET A 63 5.14 -0.57 2.29
N ALA A 64 4.42 0.55 2.44
CA ALA A 64 4.93 1.88 2.13
C ALA A 64 5.88 2.34 3.25
N LEU A 65 7.10 2.77 2.91
CA LEU A 65 8.05 3.35 3.88
C LEU A 65 7.87 4.87 4.01
N CYS A 66 7.24 5.51 3.03
CA CYS A 66 7.01 6.95 3.00
C CYS A 66 5.60 7.25 2.47
N GLY A 67 5.05 8.38 2.90
CA GLY A 67 3.75 8.86 2.42
C GLY A 67 3.79 9.29 0.95
N GLY A 68 2.73 8.96 0.22
CA GLY A 68 2.68 9.15 -1.23
C GLY A 68 1.27 9.23 -1.81
N ARG A 69 1.17 9.50 -3.12
CA ARG A 69 -0.08 9.38 -3.89
C ARG A 69 0.06 8.28 -4.93
N ILE A 70 -0.85 7.33 -4.90
CA ILE A 70 -0.97 6.31 -5.93
C ILE A 70 -1.95 6.82 -6.99
N LYS A 71 -1.48 6.93 -8.23
CA LYS A 71 -2.31 7.23 -9.41
C LYS A 71 -2.91 5.95 -9.96
N TRP A 72 -4.00 6.06 -10.73
CA TRP A 72 -4.61 4.91 -11.41
C TRP A 72 -3.60 4.07 -12.23
N GLY A 73 -2.69 4.72 -12.96
CA GLY A 73 -1.67 4.02 -13.74
C GLY A 73 -0.73 3.15 -12.91
N HIS A 74 -0.50 3.49 -11.62
CA HIS A 74 0.29 2.65 -10.73
C HIS A 74 -0.49 1.40 -10.30
N PHE A 75 -1.79 1.52 -10.03
CA PHE A 75 -2.65 0.35 -9.77
C PHE A 75 -2.64 -0.62 -10.95
N GLU A 76 -2.76 -0.10 -12.18
CA GLU A 76 -2.75 -0.94 -13.37
C GLU A 76 -1.38 -1.58 -13.61
N MET A 77 -0.28 -0.84 -13.39
CA MET A 77 1.08 -1.37 -13.44
C MET A 77 1.27 -2.53 -12.44
N MET A 78 0.82 -2.35 -11.20
CA MET A 78 0.87 -3.38 -10.15
C MET A 78 0.04 -4.61 -10.53
N ARG A 79 -1.21 -4.39 -10.97
CA ARG A 79 -2.13 -5.45 -11.39
C ARG A 79 -1.57 -6.30 -12.52
N LEU A 80 -1.00 -5.66 -13.54
CA LEU A 80 -0.39 -6.33 -14.68
C LEU A 80 0.90 -7.05 -14.29
N THR A 81 1.76 -6.44 -13.47
CA THR A 81 3.03 -7.05 -13.04
C THR A 81 2.77 -8.31 -12.22
N ILE A 82 1.88 -8.23 -11.23
CA ILE A 82 1.52 -9.38 -10.39
C ILE A 82 0.77 -10.42 -11.22
N GLY A 83 -0.21 -10.01 -12.01
CA GLY A 83 -1.00 -10.92 -12.85
C GLY A 83 -0.18 -11.69 -13.90
N ARG A 84 1.00 -11.18 -14.30
CA ARG A 84 1.92 -11.89 -15.21
C ARG A 84 2.82 -12.90 -14.52
N LYS A 85 3.14 -12.69 -13.24
CA LYS A 85 4.13 -13.49 -12.50
C LYS A 85 3.50 -14.44 -11.47
N MET A 86 2.24 -14.22 -11.10
CA MET A 86 1.54 -14.97 -10.08
C MET A 86 0.84 -16.19 -10.68
N ASP A 87 1.03 -17.35 -10.03
CA ASP A 87 0.30 -18.58 -10.32
C ASP A 87 -1.04 -18.58 -9.59
N ALA A 88 -2.14 -18.41 -10.33
CA ALA A 88 -3.48 -18.25 -9.77
C ALA A 88 -4.01 -19.46 -8.99
N ASP A 89 -3.48 -20.66 -9.24
CA ASP A 89 -3.90 -21.89 -8.57
C ASP A 89 -3.22 -22.07 -7.20
N ARG A 90 -2.05 -21.43 -7.01
CA ARG A 90 -1.25 -21.54 -5.79
C ARG A 90 -1.25 -20.27 -4.95
N MET A 91 -1.49 -19.12 -5.57
CA MET A 91 -1.36 -17.80 -4.97
C MET A 91 -2.61 -16.95 -5.24
N PHE A 92 -2.89 -16.04 -4.32
CA PHE A 92 -3.89 -14.99 -4.48
C PHE A 92 -3.32 -13.64 -4.06
N ALA A 93 -3.82 -12.57 -4.66
CA ALA A 93 -3.42 -11.21 -4.35
C ALA A 93 -4.62 -10.30 -4.13
N ILE A 94 -4.56 -9.48 -3.08
CA ILE A 94 -5.68 -8.65 -2.61
C ILE A 94 -5.19 -7.21 -2.41
N TRP A 95 -6.01 -6.25 -2.83
CA TRP A 95 -5.79 -4.84 -2.55
C TRP A 95 -6.08 -4.51 -1.08
N ARG A 96 -5.16 -3.83 -0.40
CA ARG A 96 -5.37 -3.24 0.93
C ARG A 96 -5.60 -1.72 0.87
N VAL A 97 -5.66 -1.17 -0.33
CA VAL A 97 -5.84 0.25 -0.59
C VAL A 97 -7.10 0.48 -1.40
N ASP A 98 -7.78 1.56 -1.06
CA ASP A 98 -9.02 1.97 -1.72
C ASP A 98 -8.77 2.44 -3.16
N PRO A 99 -9.77 2.29 -4.03
CA PRO A 99 -9.71 2.85 -5.37
C PRO A 99 -9.47 4.38 -5.32
N PRO A 100 -8.90 4.98 -6.38
CA PRO A 100 -8.67 6.42 -6.46
C PRO A 100 -9.92 7.24 -6.15
N TRP A 101 -9.89 7.98 -5.04
CA TRP A 101 -11.02 8.77 -4.55
C TRP A 101 -10.69 10.25 -4.37
N GLN A 102 -9.42 10.61 -4.11
CA GLN A 102 -9.03 12.00 -3.90
C GLN A 102 -8.94 12.73 -5.26
N PRO A 103 -9.77 13.75 -5.53
CA PRO A 103 -9.70 14.48 -6.78
C PRO A 103 -8.52 15.46 -6.79
N LEU A 104 -7.71 15.41 -7.84
CA LEU A 104 -6.61 16.35 -8.07
C LEU A 104 -6.98 17.31 -9.20
N THR A 105 -7.11 18.60 -8.87
CA THR A 105 -7.43 19.64 -9.85
C THR A 105 -6.18 20.23 -10.50
N ARG A 106 -6.26 20.52 -11.80
CA ARG A 106 -5.23 21.20 -12.57
C ARG A 106 -5.86 22.36 -13.36
N GLN A 107 -5.17 23.49 -13.41
CA GLN A 107 -5.56 24.59 -14.31
C GLN A 107 -5.13 24.28 -15.74
N GLY A 108 -5.82 24.85 -16.73
CA GLY A 108 -5.41 24.75 -18.13
C GLY A 108 -4.02 25.35 -18.34
N GLN A 109 -3.23 24.76 -19.24
CA GLN A 109 -1.94 25.33 -19.61
C GLN A 109 -2.14 26.70 -20.28
N GLY A 110 -1.33 27.69 -19.92
CA GLY A 110 -1.40 29.06 -20.44
C GLY A 110 -2.44 29.97 -19.79
N GLN A 111 -3.19 29.50 -18.79
CA GLN A 111 -4.13 30.34 -18.03
C GLN A 111 -3.40 31.21 -16.99
N ARG A 112 -3.91 32.41 -16.75
CA ARG A 112 -3.41 33.31 -15.70
C ARG A 112 -3.82 32.82 -14.30
N MET A 113 -3.13 33.30 -13.28
CA MET A 113 -3.51 33.06 -11.88
C MET A 113 -4.85 33.75 -11.58
N GLY A 114 -5.70 33.10 -10.77
CA GLY A 114 -7.06 33.57 -10.48
C GLY A 114 -8.13 32.73 -11.18
N GLY A 115 -9.36 33.25 -11.30
CA GLY A 115 -10.45 32.57 -12.02
C GLY A 115 -11.07 31.36 -11.30
N GLY A 116 -10.75 31.17 -10.01
CA GLY A 116 -11.25 30.07 -9.21
C GLY A 116 -10.50 28.76 -9.42
N LYS A 117 -11.12 27.64 -9.03
CA LYS A 117 -10.47 26.32 -9.00
C LYS A 117 -10.66 25.56 -10.31
N GLY A 118 -9.58 25.06 -10.89
CA GLY A 118 -9.57 24.29 -12.14
C GLY A 118 -10.41 23.00 -12.13
N ALA A 119 -10.48 22.35 -13.28
CA ALA A 119 -11.15 21.06 -13.44
C ALA A 119 -10.36 19.93 -12.76
N ILE A 120 -11.05 18.81 -12.46
CA ILE A 120 -10.41 17.61 -11.93
C ILE A 120 -9.69 16.91 -13.08
N ASP A 121 -8.39 16.70 -12.94
CA ASP A 121 -7.52 16.08 -13.95
C ASP A 121 -7.45 14.56 -13.73
N GLN A 122 -7.31 14.14 -12.48
CA GLN A 122 -7.24 12.72 -12.11
C GLN A 122 -7.66 12.49 -10.66
N TYR A 123 -7.95 11.24 -10.34
CA TYR A 123 -8.14 10.77 -8.97
C TYR A 123 -6.91 10.00 -8.51
N VAL A 124 -6.58 10.14 -7.23
CA VAL A 124 -5.45 9.49 -6.59
C VAL A 124 -5.86 8.90 -5.25
N THR A 125 -5.09 7.94 -4.75
CA THR A 125 -5.23 7.44 -3.37
C THR A 125 -4.02 7.91 -2.56
N PRO A 126 -4.21 8.76 -1.54
CA PRO A 126 -3.14 9.11 -0.62
C PRO A 126 -2.84 7.93 0.32
N VAL A 127 -1.56 7.74 0.63
CA VAL A 127 -1.03 6.66 1.46
C VAL A 127 -0.06 7.27 2.47
N LYS A 128 -0.13 6.83 3.73
CA LYS A 128 0.85 7.19 4.78
C LYS A 128 1.96 6.14 4.90
N ALA A 129 3.01 6.47 5.65
CA ALA A 129 4.11 5.54 5.94
C ALA A 129 3.63 4.40 6.84
N GLY A 130 4.10 3.17 6.62
CA GLY A 130 3.68 1.96 7.33
C GLY A 130 2.43 1.30 6.76
N ARG A 131 1.73 1.91 5.79
CA ARG A 131 0.53 1.32 5.18
C ARG A 131 0.87 0.16 4.26
N ILE A 132 0.13 -0.93 4.39
CA ILE A 132 0.19 -2.07 3.48
C ILE A 132 -0.66 -1.77 2.24
N ILE A 133 -0.05 -1.86 1.06
CA ILE A 133 -0.69 -1.51 -0.21
C ILE A 133 -1.43 -2.70 -0.80
N LEU A 134 -0.76 -3.84 -0.78
CA LEU A 134 -1.19 -5.08 -1.40
C LEU A 134 -0.73 -6.24 -0.56
N GLU A 135 -1.57 -7.26 -0.50
CA GLU A 135 -1.26 -8.55 0.09
C GLU A 135 -1.18 -9.62 -0.96
N LEU A 136 -0.29 -10.57 -0.69
CA LEU A 136 -0.21 -11.81 -1.41
C LEU A 136 -0.21 -12.96 -0.41
N GLY A 137 -1.04 -13.94 -0.71
CA GLY A 137 -1.07 -15.18 0.03
C GLY A 137 -1.18 -16.40 -0.87
N GLY A 138 -1.19 -17.58 -0.26
CA GLY A 138 -1.26 -18.87 -0.93
C GLY A 138 -0.26 -19.88 -0.39
N LYS A 139 -0.08 -20.97 -1.14
CA LYS A 139 0.88 -22.05 -0.88
C LYS A 139 2.22 -21.72 -1.54
N CYS A 140 2.88 -20.68 -1.05
CA CYS A 140 4.12 -20.16 -1.58
C CYS A 140 5.11 -19.79 -0.50
N GLU A 141 6.40 -19.81 -0.85
CA GLU A 141 7.46 -19.35 0.03
C GLU A 141 7.84 -17.90 -0.29
N PHE A 142 8.36 -17.18 0.71
CA PHE A 142 8.77 -15.78 0.53
C PHE A 142 9.80 -15.60 -0.60
N LYS A 143 10.67 -16.58 -0.84
CA LYS A 143 11.68 -16.53 -1.89
C LYS A 143 11.08 -16.43 -3.30
N GLU A 144 9.97 -17.15 -3.54
CA GLU A 144 9.25 -17.10 -4.82
C GLU A 144 8.59 -15.73 -5.03
N VAL A 145 8.06 -15.17 -3.94
CA VAL A 145 7.22 -13.97 -3.95
C VAL A 145 8.05 -12.68 -3.96
N LYS A 146 9.18 -12.68 -3.25
CA LYS A 146 10.03 -11.51 -3.00
C LYS A 146 10.40 -10.76 -4.28
N GLY A 147 10.87 -11.48 -5.30
CA GLY A 147 11.39 -10.86 -6.52
C GLY A 147 10.38 -9.98 -7.24
N PHE A 148 9.12 -10.43 -7.37
CA PHE A 148 8.12 -9.60 -8.04
C PHE A 148 7.49 -8.55 -7.13
N LEU A 149 7.44 -8.75 -5.81
CA LEU A 149 7.03 -7.69 -4.89
C LEU A 149 8.06 -6.55 -4.88
N GLU A 150 9.35 -6.86 -4.97
CA GLU A 150 10.43 -5.87 -5.10
C GLU A 150 10.35 -5.10 -6.42
N ASP A 151 10.12 -5.80 -7.54
CA ASP A 151 9.89 -5.15 -8.84
C ASP A 151 8.74 -4.15 -8.80
N VAL A 152 7.66 -4.50 -8.10
CA VAL A 152 6.51 -3.61 -7.92
C VAL A 152 6.89 -2.44 -7.02
N ALA A 153 7.56 -2.71 -5.89
CA ALA A 153 7.98 -1.69 -4.93
C ALA A 153 8.87 -0.62 -5.56
N MET A 154 9.80 -1.02 -6.45
CA MET A 154 10.68 -0.08 -7.17
C MET A 154 9.93 0.84 -8.15
N LYS A 155 8.79 0.39 -8.68
CA LYS A 155 7.99 1.17 -9.65
C LYS A 155 6.98 2.10 -8.97
N LEU A 156 6.82 2.02 -7.65
CA LEU A 156 5.94 2.91 -6.91
C LEU A 156 6.55 4.33 -6.83
N PRO A 157 5.72 5.38 -6.73
CA PRO A 157 6.19 6.77 -6.70
C PRO A 157 6.82 7.17 -5.36
N PHE A 158 6.93 6.24 -4.40
CA PHE A 158 7.51 6.44 -3.07
C PHE A 158 8.24 5.16 -2.65
N LYS A 159 9.10 5.28 -1.65
CA LYS A 159 9.84 4.13 -1.12
C LYS A 159 8.88 3.10 -0.53
N ALA A 160 8.96 1.87 -1.00
CA ALA A 160 8.18 0.74 -0.53
C ALA A 160 9.10 -0.48 -0.36
N MET A 161 8.65 -1.46 0.41
CA MET A 161 9.40 -2.66 0.72
C MET A 161 8.48 -3.89 0.66
N ALA A 162 9.00 -5.00 0.13
CA ALA A 162 8.37 -6.30 0.24
C ALA A 162 8.56 -6.84 1.66
N VAL A 163 7.48 -7.25 2.31
CA VAL A 163 7.48 -7.69 3.71
C VAL A 163 6.82 -9.05 3.87
N SER A 164 7.36 -9.85 4.79
CA SER A 164 6.69 -11.04 5.33
C SER A 164 6.15 -10.76 6.72
N GLN A 165 5.24 -11.61 7.20
CA GLN A 165 4.73 -11.53 8.57
C GLN A 165 5.86 -11.62 9.61
N GLU A 166 6.82 -12.51 9.41
CA GLU A 166 7.98 -12.67 10.30
C GLU A 166 8.81 -11.38 10.34
N MET A 167 9.11 -10.79 9.17
CA MET A 167 9.84 -9.52 9.09
C MET A 167 9.11 -8.38 9.80
N LEU A 168 7.77 -8.30 9.66
CA LEU A 168 6.99 -7.26 10.36
C LEU A 168 7.01 -7.45 11.87
N THR A 169 6.95 -8.70 12.35
CA THR A 169 7.05 -8.97 13.79
C THR A 169 8.44 -8.65 14.34
N GLU A 170 9.49 -8.96 13.59
CA GLU A 170 10.87 -8.62 13.95
C GLU A 170 11.09 -7.10 13.96
N MET A 171 10.59 -6.36 12.97
CA MET A 171 10.67 -4.90 12.94
C MET A 171 10.00 -4.27 14.16
N LYS A 172 8.79 -4.72 14.51
CA LYS A 172 8.06 -4.22 15.69
C LYS A 172 8.76 -4.58 17.01
N ALA A 173 9.27 -5.81 17.11
CA ALA A 173 10.02 -6.24 18.29
C ALA A 173 11.33 -5.45 18.45
N LYS A 174 12.00 -5.15 17.33
CA LYS A 174 13.22 -4.35 17.30
C LYS A 174 12.93 -2.91 17.71
N GLU A 175 11.90 -2.28 17.17
CA GLU A 175 11.47 -0.92 17.55
C GLU A 175 11.20 -0.83 19.05
N LYS A 176 10.44 -1.78 19.60
CA LYS A 176 10.15 -1.87 21.04
C LYS A 176 11.42 -2.05 21.89
N TRP A 177 12.34 -2.92 21.45
CA TRP A 177 13.61 -3.14 22.15
C TRP A 177 14.50 -1.89 22.12
N GLU A 178 14.53 -1.17 21.00
CA GLU A 178 15.26 0.09 20.86
C GLU A 178 14.71 1.17 21.78
N GLU A 179 13.39 1.23 21.95
CA GLU A 179 12.72 2.14 22.90
C GLU A 179 13.06 1.80 24.36
N GLU A 180 12.94 0.53 24.75
CA GLU A 180 13.21 0.06 26.13
C GLU A 180 14.69 0.23 26.52
N ASN A 181 15.60 0.01 25.58
CA ASN A 181 17.03 0.05 25.84
C ASN A 181 17.65 1.44 25.60
N ASN A 182 16.85 2.44 25.23
CA ASN A 182 17.33 3.77 24.96
C ASN A 182 17.92 4.43 26.22
N GLN A 183 19.25 4.56 26.24
CA GLN A 183 19.98 5.18 27.36
C GLN A 183 20.03 6.71 27.27
N ASN A 184 19.44 7.33 26.23
CA ASN A 184 19.51 8.77 26.05
C ASN A 184 18.52 9.50 26.97
N PRO A 185 18.99 10.29 27.95
CA PRO A 185 18.12 11.01 28.89
C PRO A 185 17.34 12.17 28.24
N LEU A 186 17.70 12.58 27.02
CA LEU A 186 17.01 13.63 26.25
C LEU A 186 16.01 13.07 25.23
N TYR A 187 15.77 11.75 25.25
CA TYR A 187 14.73 11.17 24.43
C TYR A 187 13.36 11.68 24.89
N HIS A 188 12.67 12.35 23.98
CA HIS A 188 11.26 12.68 24.14
C HIS A 188 10.49 11.78 23.20
N GLU A 189 9.40 11.19 23.70
CA GLU A 189 8.45 10.50 22.85
C GLU A 189 8.00 11.45 21.76
N VAL A 190 8.15 11.04 20.50
CA VAL A 190 7.53 11.75 19.39
C VAL A 190 6.03 11.54 19.59
N PRO A 191 5.22 12.59 19.83
CA PRO A 191 3.80 12.40 20.06
C PRO A 191 3.22 11.67 18.85
N HIS A 192 2.79 10.42 19.07
CA HIS A 192 2.01 9.68 18.08
C HIS A 192 0.75 10.51 17.85
N SER A 193 0.59 11.01 16.62
CA SER A 193 -0.53 11.89 16.29
C SER A 193 -1.85 11.15 16.54
N GLU A 194 -2.64 11.62 17.51
CA GLU A 194 -4.08 11.31 17.63
C GLU A 194 -4.86 11.67 16.35
#